data_AF-A0A1Y3RE44-F1
#
_entry.id   AF-A0A1Y3RE44-F1
#
_cell.length_a   1.000
_cell.length_b   1.000
_cell.length_c   1.000
_cell.angle_alpha   90.00
_cell.angle_beta   90.00
_cell.angle_gamma   90.00
#
_symmetry.space_group_name_H-M   'P 1'
#
loop_
_entity.id
_entity.type
_entity.pdbx_description
1 polymer ?
#
loop_
_entity_poly.entity_id
_entity_poly.type
_entity_poly.pdbx_seq_one_letter_code
_entity_poly.pdbx_strand_id
1 'polypeptide(L)' 'MDEKKNFWPVLAQVIRAAVGYLGLYLDDLLLIAAGVCLTAAAYEQYGKPAGFAAAGVCLAAYAFIIARSRGGGKS' A
#
# COMPACT_ATOMS: atom_id res chain seq x y z
N MET A 1 -11.21 -35.88 19.94
CA MET A 1 -10.78 -34.55 20.46
C MET A 1 -9.85 -33.92 19.42
N ASP A 2 -10.29 -33.85 18.16
CA ASP A 2 -9.40 -33.73 16.99
C ASP A 2 -9.75 -32.54 16.08
N GLU A 3 -10.94 -31.98 16.24
CA GLU A 3 -11.43 -30.84 15.44
C GLU A 3 -10.71 -29.53 15.79
N LYS A 4 -10.38 -29.30 17.07
CA LYS A 4 -9.69 -28.08 17.52
C LYS A 4 -8.24 -27.98 17.03
N LYS A 5 -7.58 -29.10 16.74
CA LYS A 5 -6.15 -29.12 16.38
C LYS A 5 -5.93 -28.68 14.92
N ASN A 6 -6.90 -28.94 14.05
CA ASN A 6 -6.88 -28.53 12.65
C ASN A 6 -7.39 -27.09 12.43
N PHE A 7 -8.16 -26.55 13.36
CA PHE A 7 -8.68 -25.17 13.29
C PHE A 7 -7.62 -24.10 13.59
N TRP A 8 -6.75 -24.35 14.57
CA TRP A 8 -5.66 -23.44 14.96
C TRP A 8 -4.72 -23.01 13.83
N PRO A 9 -4.19 -23.92 12.99
CA PRO A 9 -3.30 -23.54 11.88
C PRO A 9 -4.03 -22.72 10.82
N VAL A 10 -5.29 -23.05 10.52
CA VAL A 10 -6.12 -22.31 9.57
C VAL A 10 -6.38 -20.89 10.08
N LEU A 11 -6.75 -20.76 11.35
CA LEU A 11 -6.98 -19.45 11.97
C LEU A 11 -5.70 -18.59 11.97
N ALA A 12 -4.55 -19.18 12.33
CA ALA A 12 -3.26 -18.49 12.31
C ALA A 12 -2.87 -18.03 10.88
N GLN A 13 -3.18 -18.83 9.87
CA GLN A 13 -2.91 -18.49 8.47
C GLN A 13 -3.81 -17.35 7.97
N VAL A 14 -5.10 -17.38 8.33
CA VAL A 14 -6.04 -16.28 8.01
C VAL A 14 -5.63 -14.99 8.73
N ILE A 15 -5.24 -15.07 10.01
CA ILE A 15 -4.76 -13.90 10.76
C ILE A 15 -3.49 -13.32 10.12
N ARG A 16 -2.52 -14.17 9.72
CA ARG A 16 -1.33 -13.69 9.00
C ARG A 16 -1.68 -13.00 7.69
N ALA A 17 -2.61 -13.57 6.90
CA ALA A 17 -3.06 -12.94 5.66
C ALA A 17 -3.76 -11.60 5.92
N ALA A 18 -4.62 -11.53 6.94
CA ALA A 18 -5.31 -10.31 7.34
C ALA A 18 -4.35 -9.23 7.84
N VAL A 19 -3.34 -9.59 8.64
CA VAL A 19 -2.28 -8.67 9.08
C VAL A 19 -1.45 -8.18 7.90
N GLY A 20 -1.13 -9.04 6.94
CA GLY A 20 -0.44 -8.64 5.70
C GLY A 20 -1.27 -7.66 4.87
N TYR A 21 -2.57 -7.91 4.73
CA TYR A 21 -3.49 -7.03 4.00
C TYR A 21 -3.68 -5.69 4.70
N LEU A 22 -3.81 -5.70 6.03
CA LEU A 22 -3.91 -4.49 6.85
C LEU A 22 -2.62 -3.67 6.79
N GLY A 23 -1.47 -4.33 6.79
CA GLY A 23 -0.17 -3.69 6.58
C GLY A 23 -0.08 -3.00 5.22
N LEU A 24 -0.49 -3.69 4.13
CA LEU A 24 -0.57 -3.08 2.81
C LEU A 24 -1.51 -1.86 2.78
N TYR A 25 -2.67 -1.97 3.41
CA TYR A 25 -3.64 -0.87 3.46
C TYR A 25 -3.08 0.35 4.22
N LEU A 26 -2.40 0.11 5.34
CA LEU A 26 -1.77 1.19 6.11
C LEU A 26 -0.65 1.86 5.31
N ASP A 27 0.17 1.06 4.62
CA ASP A 27 1.22 1.56 3.72
C ASP A 27 0.64 2.44 2.62
N ASP A 28 -0.48 2.01 2.02
CA ASP A 28 -1.20 2.76 0.98
C ASP A 28 -1.72 4.12 1.50
N LEU A 29 -2.32 4.15 2.70
CA LEU A 29 -2.76 5.38 3.34
C LEU A 29 -1.58 6.31 3.65
N LEU A 30 -0.45 5.77 4.12
CA LEU A 30 0.77 6.55 4.36
C LEU A 30 1.34 7.11 3.06
N LEU A 31 1.31 6.34 1.98
CA LEU A 31 1.81 6.73 0.66
C LEU A 31 0.96 7.86 0.07
N ILE A 32 -0.38 7.77 0.20
CA ILE A 32 -1.30 8.86 -0.17
C ILE A 32 -1.04 10.12 0.68
N ALA A 33 -0.92 9.98 2.00
CA ALA A 33 -0.68 11.12 2.89
C ALA A 33 0.66 11.82 2.59
N ALA A 34 1.71 11.04 2.34
CA ALA A 34 3.02 11.55 1.94
C ALA A 34 2.96 12.26 0.57
N GLY A 35 2.22 11.70 -0.40
CA GLY A 35 2.01 12.33 -1.70
C GLY A 35 1.27 13.68 -1.60
N VAL A 36 0.24 13.77 -0.75
CA VAL A 36 -0.47 15.04 -0.49
C VAL A 36 0.45 16.07 0.17
N CYS A 37 1.28 15.65 1.12
CA CYS A 37 2.23 16.54 1.78
C CYS A 37 3.30 17.04 0.79
N LEU A 38 3.85 16.16 -0.05
CA LEU A 38 4.84 16.50 -1.07
C LEU A 38 4.27 17.44 -2.13
N THR A 39 3.04 17.20 -2.58
CA THR A 39 2.36 18.05 -3.56
C THR A 39 2.01 19.42 -3.01
N ALA A 40 1.58 19.51 -1.74
CA ALA A 40 1.35 20.77 -1.06
C ALA A 40 2.65 21.57 -0.88
N ALA A 41 3.73 20.92 -0.45
CA ALA A 41 5.04 21.55 -0.31
C ALA A 41 5.60 22.04 -1.65
N ALA A 42 5.47 21.25 -2.71
CA ALA A 42 5.91 21.63 -4.05
C ALA A 42 5.06 22.76 -4.64
N TYR A 43 3.77 22.79 -4.34
CA TYR A 43 2.87 23.89 -4.71
C TYR A 43 3.28 25.20 -4.03
N GLU A 44 3.58 25.17 -2.73
CA GLU A 44 4.02 26.35 -1.98
C GLU A 44 5.38 26.87 -2.46
N GLN A 45 6.36 25.99 -2.66
CA GLN A 45 7.72 26.43 -3.03
C GLN A 45 7.89 26.81 -4.50
N TYR A 46 7.24 26.09 -5.43
CA TYR A 46 7.53 26.19 -6.86
C TYR A 46 6.27 26.54 -7.70
N GLY A 47 5.13 26.73 -7.05
CA GLY A 47 3.88 27.10 -7.70
C GLY A 47 3.13 25.93 -8.35
N LYS A 48 2.11 26.27 -9.15
CA LYS A 48 1.18 25.33 -9.78
C LYS A 48 1.81 24.14 -10.52
N PRO A 49 2.85 24.29 -11.37
CA PRO A 49 3.33 23.19 -12.20
C PRO A 49 4.06 22.10 -11.40
N ALA A 50 4.81 22.47 -10.35
CA ALA A 50 5.57 21.53 -9.54
C ALA A 50 4.66 20.63 -8.67
N GLY A 51 3.55 21.18 -8.17
CA GLY A 51 2.55 20.39 -7.46
C GLY A 51 1.97 19.26 -8.31
N PHE A 52 1.67 19.51 -9.60
CA PHE A 52 1.19 18.46 -10.50
C PHE A 52 2.26 17.42 -10.85
N ALA A 53 3.52 17.84 -11.00
CA ALA A 53 4.63 16.92 -11.23
C ALA A 53 4.81 15.95 -10.04
N ALA A 54 4.79 16.46 -8.81
CA ALA A 54 4.86 15.64 -7.61
C ALA A 54 3.68 14.66 -7.50
N ALA A 55 2.46 15.11 -7.83
CA ALA A 55 1.26 14.28 -7.82
C ALA A 55 1.39 13.11 -8.80
N GLY A 56 1.89 13.40 -10.02
CA GLY A 56 2.13 12.40 -11.05
C GLY A 56 3.17 11.36 -10.65
N VAL A 57 4.27 11.77 -10.01
CA VAL A 57 5.32 10.86 -9.53
C VAL A 57 4.78 9.92 -8.45
N CYS A 58 4.01 10.43 -7.48
CA CYS A 58 3.39 9.60 -6.45
C CYS A 58 2.42 8.57 -7.04
N LEU A 59 1.58 8.97 -8.01
CA LEU A 59 0.66 8.06 -8.69
C LEU A 59 1.40 6.98 -9.49
N ALA A 60 2.49 7.35 -10.17
CA ALA A 60 3.31 6.42 -10.95
C ALA A 60 4.00 5.38 -10.05
N ALA A 61 4.54 5.81 -8.91
CA ALA A 61 5.14 4.93 -7.92
C ALA A 61 4.11 3.92 -7.38
N TYR A 62 2.91 4.37 -7.05
CA TYR A 62 1.83 3.50 -6.57
C TYR A 62 1.38 2.48 -7.63
N ALA A 63 1.17 2.93 -8.87
CA ALA A 63 0.82 2.04 -9.98
C ALA A 63 1.90 0.97 -10.22
N PHE A 64 3.18 1.33 -10.09
CA PHE A 64 4.30 0.38 -10.19
C PHE A 64 4.27 -0.66 -9.06
N ILE A 65 3.99 -0.25 -7.82
CA ILE A 65 3.87 -1.17 -6.68
C ILE A 65 2.69 -2.13 -6.87
N ILE A 66 1.52 -1.66 -7.31
CA ILE A 66 0.38 -2.52 -7.64
C ILE A 66 0.74 -3.53 -8.74
N ALA A 67 1.38 -3.06 -9.81
CA ALA A 67 1.78 -3.91 -10.93
C ALA A 67 2.75 -5.01 -10.46
N ARG A 68 3.71 -4.67 -9.59
CA ARG A 68 4.65 -5.63 -8.99
C ARG A 68 3.95 -6.62 -8.07
N SER A 69 3.03 -6.16 -7.24
CA SER A 69 2.26 -7.00 -6.31
C SER A 69 1.38 -8.03 -7.07
N ARG A 70 0.73 -7.61 -8.16
CA ARG A 70 -0.01 -8.52 -9.07
C ARG A 70 0.90 -9.50 -9.82
N GLY A 71 2.18 -9.19 -9.99
CA GLY A 71 3.16 -10.08 -10.63
C GLY A 71 3.66 -11.23 -9.74
N GLY A 72 3.45 -11.18 -8.41
CA GLY A 72 3.94 -12.18 -7.46
C GLY A 72 2.99 -13.36 -7.17
N GLY A 73 1.78 -13.37 -7.73
CA GLY A 73 0.74 -14.38 -7.44
C GLY A 73 0.77 -15.65 -8.30
N LYS A 74 1.89 -15.94 -8.97
CA LYS A 74 2.10 -17.18 -9.71
C LYS A 74 3.25 -17.98 -9.09
N SER A 75 2.94 -18.77 -8.08
CA SER A 75 3.55 -20.10 -7.92
C SER A 75 2.74 -20.96 -6.96
#